data_AF-A0A699WX05-F1
#
_entry.id   AF-A0A699WX05-F1
#
_cell.length_a   1.000
_cell.length_b   1.000
_cell.length_c   1.000
_cell.angle_alpha   90.00
_cell.angle_beta   90.00
_cell.angle_gamma   90.00
#
_symmetry.space_group_name_H-M   'P 1'
#
loop_
_entity.id
_entity.type
_entity.pdbx_description
1 polymer ?
#
loop_
_entity_poly.entity_id
_entity_poly.type
_entity_poly.pdbx_seq_one_letter_code
_entity_poly.pdbx_strand_id
1 'polypeptide(L)'
;PMTKKQKRDYYMAMIRNNLGWKVKDFKGMTFEEIEAKFNAVWKQVKDFIPMGLKEEAERLKRKGLNLEQEHAKKQKTSEEDPEIKNLLKKFLKRK
;
A
#
# COMPACT_ATOMS: atom_id res chain seq x y z
N PRO A 1 3.81 -19.88 2.80
CA PRO A 1 4.98 -19.07 3.26
C PRO A 1 5.87 -18.70 2.06
N MET A 2 6.23 -17.43 1.88
CA MET A 2 7.11 -17.03 0.77
C MET A 2 8.55 -17.48 1.01
N THR A 3 9.20 -17.93 -0.06
CA THR A 3 10.65 -18.20 -0.07
C THR A 3 11.45 -16.91 0.08
N LYS A 4 12.72 -17.01 0.51
CA LYS A 4 13.61 -15.84 0.68
C LYS A 4 13.77 -15.04 -0.62
N LYS A 5 13.80 -15.72 -1.77
CA LYS A 5 13.85 -15.09 -3.10
C LYS A 5 12.57 -14.29 -3.39
N GLN A 6 11.40 -14.90 -3.20
CA GLN A 6 10.11 -14.22 -3.41
C GLN A 6 9.95 -12.99 -2.52
N LYS A 7 10.37 -13.07 -1.25
CA LYS A 7 10.37 -11.90 -0.35
C LYS A 7 11.27 -10.77 -0.87
N ARG A 8 12.47 -11.11 -1.34
CA ARG A 8 13.41 -10.13 -1.90
C ARG A 8 12.82 -9.43 -3.11
N ASP A 9 12.23 -10.20 -4.03
CA ASP A 9 11.60 -9.67 -5.25
C ASP A 9 10.42 -8.74 -4.92
N TYR A 10 9.57 -9.15 -3.98
CA TYR A 10 8.46 -8.33 -3.48
C TYR A 10 8.96 -7.01 -2.84
N TYR A 11 9.95 -7.07 -1.96
CA TYR A 11 10.51 -5.88 -1.31
C TYR A 11 11.13 -4.91 -2.33
N MET A 12 11.90 -5.42 -3.29
CA MET A 12 12.45 -4.59 -4.36
C MET A 12 11.34 -3.90 -5.17
N ALA A 13 10.26 -4.63 -5.54
CA ALA A 13 9.14 -4.04 -6.26
C ALA A 13 8.48 -2.89 -5.47
N MET A 14 8.25 -3.09 -4.17
CA MET A 14 7.65 -2.05 -3.32
C MET A 14 8.54 -0.81 -3.20
N ILE A 15 9.83 -1.00 -3.00
CA ILE A 15 10.80 0.11 -2.91
C ILE A 15 10.88 0.87 -4.23
N ARG A 16 10.92 0.17 -5.37
CA ARG A 16 10.96 0.78 -6.71
C ARG A 16 9.77 1.69 -6.97
N ASN A 17 8.56 1.22 -6.64
CA ASN A 17 7.32 1.97 -6.87
C ASN A 17 7.22 3.26 -6.03
N ASN A 18 7.83 3.29 -4.84
CA ASN A 18 7.71 4.44 -3.93
C ASN A 18 8.86 5.44 -4.06
N LEU A 19 10.08 4.96 -4.31
CA LEU A 19 11.29 5.80 -4.23
C LEU A 19 11.94 6.08 -5.60
N GLY A 20 11.39 5.56 -6.70
CA GLY A 20 11.97 5.74 -8.05
C GLY A 20 13.24 4.93 -8.32
N TRP A 21 13.50 3.90 -7.51
CA TRP A 21 14.67 3.04 -7.65
C TRP A 21 14.56 2.13 -8.87
N LYS A 22 15.69 1.73 -9.44
CA LYS A 22 15.80 0.78 -10.56
C LYS A 22 16.43 -0.52 -10.09
N VAL A 23 16.21 -1.60 -10.82
CA VAL A 23 16.76 -2.94 -10.49
C VAL A 23 18.28 -2.91 -10.32
N LYS A 24 18.98 -2.11 -11.13
CA LYS A 24 20.45 -1.95 -11.05
C LYS A 24 20.92 -1.40 -9.71
N ASP A 25 20.10 -0.60 -9.04
CA ASP A 25 20.47 0.04 -7.77
C ASP A 25 20.46 -0.98 -6.63
N PHE A 26 19.78 -2.12 -6.78
CA PHE A 26 19.78 -3.24 -5.83
C PHE A 26 20.93 -4.24 -6.06
N LYS A 27 21.75 -4.04 -7.08
CA LYS A 27 22.88 -4.92 -7.38
C LYS A 27 23.94 -4.74 -6.29
N GLY A 28 24.38 -5.84 -5.68
CA GLY A 28 25.35 -5.82 -4.57
C GLY A 28 24.75 -5.56 -3.19
N MET A 29 23.47 -5.20 -3.08
CA MET A 29 22.78 -5.06 -1.79
C MET A 29 22.43 -6.42 -1.18
N THR A 30 22.66 -6.54 0.12
CA THR A 30 22.26 -7.71 0.91
C THR A 30 20.74 -7.74 1.10
N PHE A 31 20.22 -8.90 1.54
CA PHE A 31 18.80 -9.02 1.86
C PHE A 31 18.39 -8.11 3.03
N GLU A 32 19.25 -7.96 4.04
CA GLU A 32 19.00 -7.13 5.23
C GLU A 32 18.91 -5.64 4.89
N GLU A 33 19.76 -5.15 3.99
CA GLU A 33 19.70 -3.76 3.50
C GLU A 33 18.39 -3.48 2.74
N ILE A 34 17.94 -4.45 1.92
CA ILE A 34 16.68 -4.37 1.20
C ILE A 34 15.49 -4.41 2.17
N GLU A 35 15.55 -5.27 3.18
CA GLU A 35 14.51 -5.38 4.21
C GLU A 35 14.40 -4.10 5.05
N ALA A 36 15.52 -3.50 5.44
CA ALA A 36 15.53 -2.22 6.15
C ALA A 36 14.88 -1.10 5.33
N LYS A 37 15.19 -1.00 4.04
CA LYS A 37 14.55 -0.04 3.13
C LYS A 37 13.06 -0.32 2.94
N PHE A 38 12.68 -1.58 2.80
CA PHE A 38 11.28 -1.97 2.71
C PHE A 38 10.52 -1.52 3.96
N ASN A 39 11.07 -1.74 5.16
CA ASN A 39 10.43 -1.31 6.40
C ASN A 39 10.24 0.21 6.48
N ALA A 40 11.19 0.99 5.96
CA ALA A 40 11.05 2.44 5.87
C ALA A 40 9.90 2.86 4.94
N VAL A 41 9.83 2.27 3.74
CA VAL A 41 8.74 2.51 2.77
C VAL A 41 7.40 2.04 3.35
N TRP A 42 7.37 0.87 3.99
CA TRP A 42 6.17 0.31 4.60
C TRP A 42 5.64 1.16 5.74
N LYS A 43 6.53 1.76 6.54
CA LYS A 43 6.14 2.73 7.58
C LYS A 43 5.49 3.96 6.95
N GLN A 44 6.07 4.52 5.89
CA GLN A 44 5.46 5.63 5.16
C GLN A 44 4.07 5.26 4.65
N VAL A 45 3.93 4.14 3.92
CA VAL A 45 2.63 3.66 3.43
C VAL A 45 1.62 3.51 4.57
N LYS A 46 2.03 2.96 5.71
CA LYS A 46 1.18 2.86 6.90
C LYS A 46 0.78 4.21 7.48
N ASP A 47 1.64 5.21 7.47
CA ASP A 47 1.32 6.56 7.94
C ASP A 47 0.35 7.25 6.95
N PHE A 48 0.45 6.94 5.66
CA PHE A 48 -0.45 7.42 4.61
C PHE A 48 -1.83 6.75 4.61
N ILE A 49 -2.02 5.54 5.13
CA ILE A 49 -3.35 4.89 5.13
C ILE A 49 -4.35 5.64 6.04
N PRO A 50 -4.05 5.94 7.31
CA PRO A 50 -4.92 6.76 8.16
C PRO A 50 -5.02 8.20 7.70
N MET A 51 -3.90 8.79 7.25
CA MET A 51 -3.86 10.18 6.81
C MET A 51 -4.64 10.36 5.50
N GLY A 52 -4.40 9.49 4.52
CA GLY A 52 -5.09 9.45 3.24
C GLY A 52 -6.58 9.16 3.40
N LEU A 53 -7.00 8.25 4.29
CA LEU A 53 -8.43 8.02 4.57
C LEU A 53 -9.11 9.25 5.20
N LYS A 54 -8.42 9.95 6.12
CA LYS A 54 -8.96 11.17 6.73
C LYS A 54 -9.04 12.31 5.71
N GLU A 55 -8.00 12.49 4.92
CA GLU A 55 -7.91 13.53 3.89
C GLU A 55 -8.87 13.26 2.73
N GLU A 56 -9.04 12.00 2.32
CA GLU A 56 -10.03 11.58 1.33
C GLU A 56 -11.45 11.80 1.86
N ALA A 57 -11.73 11.46 3.12
CA ALA A 57 -13.01 11.75 3.76
C ALA A 57 -13.30 13.26 3.86
N GLU A 58 -12.30 14.09 4.20
CA GLU A 58 -12.44 15.55 4.21
C GLU A 58 -12.62 16.14 2.81
N ARG A 59 -11.90 15.61 1.80
CA ARG A 59 -12.08 15.99 0.40
C ARG A 59 -13.46 15.59 -0.11
N LEU A 60 -13.99 14.44 0.30
CA LEU A 60 -15.33 13.98 -0.04
C LEU A 60 -16.40 14.89 0.60
N LYS A 61 -16.21 15.27 1.86
CA LYS A 61 -17.07 16.24 2.58
C LYS A 61 -17.09 17.61 1.89
N ARG A 62 -15.91 18.13 1.47
CA ARG A 62 -15.83 19.39 0.70
C ARG A 62 -16.51 19.31 -0.66
N LYS A 63 -16.56 18.11 -1.27
CA LYS A 63 -17.26 17.85 -2.53
C LYS A 63 -18.76 17.50 -2.35
N GLY A 64 -19.27 17.48 -1.11
CA GLY A 64 -20.67 17.16 -0.83
C GLY A 64 -21.08 15.71 -1.14
N LEU A 65 -20.12 14.80 -1.31
CA LEU A 65 -20.38 13.39 -1.65
C LEU A 65 -20.49 12.56 -0.35
N ASN A 66 -21.64 11.91 -0.13
CA ASN A 66 -21.89 11.03 1.01
C ASN A 66 -21.28 9.64 0.77
N LEU A 67 -20.42 9.19 1.69
CA LEU A 67 -19.64 7.94 1.64
C LEU A 67 -20.53 6.68 1.49
N GLU A 68 -21.78 6.76 1.94
CA GLU A 68 -22.76 5.67 1.93
C GLU A 68 -23.26 5.31 0.52
N GLN A 69 -23.24 6.24 -0.45
CA GLN A 69 -23.68 5.94 -1.83
C GLN A 69 -22.57 5.38 -2.72
N GLU A 70 -21.29 5.56 -2.34
CA GLU A 70 -20.15 5.21 -3.20
C GLU A 70 -19.73 3.74 -3.07
N HIS A 71 -19.94 3.11 -1.91
CA HIS A 71 -19.64 1.67 -1.73
C HIS A 71 -20.56 0.78 -2.58
N ALA A 72 -21.77 1.23 -2.89
CA ALA A 72 -22.74 0.52 -3.72
C ALA A 72 -22.48 0.67 -5.24
N LYS A 73 -21.74 1.71 -5.67
CA LYS A 73 -21.51 2.00 -7.10
C LYS A 73 -20.09 1.72 -7.62
N LYS A 74 -19.07 1.53 -6.76
CA LYS A 74 -17.68 1.30 -7.20
C LYS A 74 -17.26 -0.17 -7.34
N GLN A 75 -18.20 -1.09 -7.53
CA GLN A 75 -17.90 -2.52 -7.75
C GLN A 75 -17.29 -2.84 -9.14
N LYS A 76 -16.89 -1.85 -9.96
CA LYS A 76 -16.40 -2.14 -11.33
C LYS A 76 -15.04 -1.58 -11.77
N THR A 77 -14.36 -0.72 -11.03
CA THR A 77 -13.06 -0.21 -11.52
C THR A 77 -12.15 0.22 -10.38
N SER A 78 -11.22 -0.66 -10.02
CA SER A 78 -9.82 -0.31 -9.76
C SER A 78 -9.11 -1.62 -9.43
N GLU A 79 -8.09 -1.92 -10.22
CA GLU A 79 -7.17 -3.04 -10.06
C GLU A 79 -6.26 -2.78 -8.84
N GLU A 80 -6.86 -2.76 -7.65
CA GLU A 80 -6.13 -2.86 -6.39
C GLU A 80 -6.03 -4.32 -6.01
N ASP A 81 -4.78 -4.76 -5.79
CA ASP A 81 -4.42 -6.12 -5.41
C ASP A 81 -5.41 -6.68 -4.36
N PRO A 82 -6.08 -7.81 -4.65
CA PRO A 82 -7.07 -8.40 -3.75
C PRO A 82 -6.52 -8.65 -2.33
N GLU A 83 -5.21 -8.79 -2.15
CA GLU A 83 -4.58 -8.90 -0.83
C GLU A 83 -4.65 -7.59 -0.02
N ILE A 84 -4.37 -6.45 -0.65
CA ILE A 84 -4.42 -5.12 0.00
C ILE A 84 -5.85 -4.80 0.40
N LYS A 85 -6.80 -5.09 -0.49
CA LYS A 85 -8.24 -4.87 -0.25
C LYS A 85 -8.76 -5.73 0.91
N ASN A 86 -8.31 -6.98 1.00
CA ASN A 86 -8.66 -7.86 2.11
C ASN A 86 -8.00 -7.44 3.43
N LEU A 87 -6.76 -6.93 3.38
CA LEU A 87 -6.07 -6.43 4.57
C LEU A 87 -6.80 -5.21 5.15
N LEU A 88 -7.18 -4.25 4.31
CA LEU A 88 -7.99 -3.09 4.70
C LEU A 88 -9.33 -3.49 5.31
N LYS A 89 -10.04 -4.45 4.68
CA LYS A 89 -11.30 -4.98 5.22
C LYS A 89 -11.13 -5.63 6.59
N LYS A 90 -10.06 -6.41 6.80
CA LYS A 90 -9.77 -7.05 8.09
C LYS A 90 -9.45 -6.03 9.19
N PHE A 91 -8.75 -4.94 8.86
CA PHE A 91 -8.48 -3.86 9.81
C PHE A 91 -9.75 -3.11 10.20
N LEU A 92 -10.62 -2.81 9.24
CA LEU A 92 -11.86 -2.08 9.50
C LEU A 92 -12.87 -2.88 10.33
N LYS A 93 -12.88 -4.21 10.18
CA LYS A 93 -13.76 -5.13 10.91
C LYS A 93 -13.30 -5.48 12.32
N ARG A 94 -12.11 -4.99 12.73
CA ARG A 94 -11.52 -5.20 14.06
C ARG A 94 -11.66 -4.00 14.99
N LYS A 95 -12.43 -2.98 14.60
CA LYS A 95 -12.94 -1.98 15.54
C LYS A 95 -14.28 -2.43 16.12
#